data_AF-A0A969FF86-F1
#
_entry.id   AF-A0A969FF86-F1
#
_cell.length_a   1.000
_cell.length_b   1.000
_cell.length_c   1.000
_cell.angle_alpha   90.00
_cell.angle_beta   90.00
_cell.angle_gamma   90.00
#
_symmetry.space_group_name_H-M   'P 1'
#
loop_
_entity.id
_entity.type
_entity.pdbx_description
1 polymer ?
#
loop_
_entity_poly.entity_id
_entity_poly.type
_entity_poly.pdbx_seq_one_letter_code
_entity_poly.pdbx_strand_id
1 'polypeptide(L)' 'MYDESRINEGYLGSDRDDDRDGDDRDDTQFGFTGNDHLRGNGGDDWMFGNQGRDILTGGVGADMIFGGRDED' A
#
# COMPACT_ATOMS: atom_id res chain seq x y z
N MET A 1 28.06 -0.53 -5.50
CA MET A 1 26.72 -0.03 -5.83
C MET A 1 25.76 -0.97 -5.14
N TYR A 2 25.07 -0.50 -4.11
CA TYR A 2 24.00 -1.27 -3.49
C TYR A 2 22.81 -1.24 -4.46
N ASP A 3 22.32 -2.41 -4.81
CA ASP A 3 21.09 -2.57 -5.58
C ASP A 3 19.93 -2.33 -4.62
N GLU A 4 19.25 -1.19 -4.75
CA GLU A 4 18.08 -0.84 -3.94
C GLU A 4 16.85 -1.70 -4.28
N SER A 5 16.94 -2.65 -5.23
CA SER A 5 15.81 -3.51 -5.62
C SER A 5 15.46 -4.66 -4.66
N ARG A 6 16.08 -4.74 -3.47
CA ARG A 6 15.83 -5.83 -2.50
C ARG A 6 15.80 -5.41 -1.03
N ILE A 7 15.37 -4.20 -0.76
CA ILE A 7 14.92 -3.80 0.58
C ILE A 7 13.39 -3.82 0.54
N ASN A 8 12.77 -4.71 1.33
CA ASN A 8 11.36 -4.73 1.73
C ASN A 8 10.44 -3.90 0.82
N GLU A 9 9.80 -4.51 -0.18
CA GLU A 9 9.27 -3.85 -1.39
C GLU A 9 8.21 -2.78 -1.06
N GLY A 10 8.69 -1.58 -0.75
CA GLY A 10 7.86 -0.44 -0.45
C GLY A 10 7.21 0.07 -1.74
N TYR A 11 5.90 -0.09 -1.91
CA TYR A 11 5.18 0.57 -2.99
C TYR A 11 4.95 2.04 -2.64
N LEU A 12 5.45 2.93 -3.49
CA LEU A 12 5.13 4.36 -3.48
C LEU A 12 4.26 4.64 -4.69
N GLY A 13 2.99 4.97 -4.43
CA GLY A 13 2.00 5.41 -5.41
C GLY A 13 2.28 6.81 -5.92
N SER A 14 1.26 7.45 -6.45
CA SER A 14 1.36 8.73 -7.15
C SER A 14 0.19 9.66 -6.84
N ASP A 15 0.11 10.80 -7.52
CA ASP A 15 -1.04 11.70 -7.40
C ASP A 15 -2.24 11.25 -8.29
N ARG A 16 -2.33 9.96 -8.62
CA ARG A 16 -3.36 9.37 -9.48
C ARG A 16 -3.89 8.10 -8.82
N ASP A 17 -5.09 7.70 -9.26
CA ASP A 17 -5.66 6.39 -8.95
C ASP A 17 -4.68 5.26 -9.35
N ASP A 18 -4.20 4.54 -8.36
CA ASP A 18 -3.26 3.42 -8.48
C ASP A 18 -3.95 2.07 -8.21
N ASP A 19 -3.50 0.97 -8.85
CA ASP A 19 -3.99 -0.40 -8.62
C ASP A 19 -2.78 -1.34 -8.43
N ARG A 20 -2.54 -1.75 -7.18
CA ARG A 20 -1.34 -2.48 -6.76
C ARG A 20 -1.69 -3.73 -5.96
N ASP A 21 -1.06 -4.83 -6.36
CA ASP A 21 -1.08 -6.12 -5.64
C ASP A 21 0.31 -6.47 -5.11
N GLY A 22 0.46 -6.57 -3.79
CA GLY A 22 1.64 -7.06 -3.06
C GLY A 22 1.88 -8.55 -3.27
N ASP A 23 2.79 -9.13 -2.49
CA ASP A 23 3.07 -10.57 -2.55
C ASP A 23 2.86 -11.28 -1.20
N ASP A 24 3.54 -12.39 -0.94
CA ASP A 24 3.37 -13.14 0.32
C ASP A 24 4.37 -12.68 1.41
N ARG A 25 4.99 -11.51 1.24
CA ARG A 25 5.98 -10.91 2.14
C ARG A 25 5.45 -9.62 2.75
N ASP A 26 6.01 -9.27 3.91
CA ASP A 26 5.74 -8.01 4.59
C ASP A 26 6.09 -6.78 3.71
N ASP A 27 5.07 -6.07 3.23
CA ASP A 27 5.22 -4.92 2.35
C ASP A 27 4.93 -3.59 3.08
N THR A 28 5.32 -2.48 2.46
CA THR A 28 4.88 -1.14 2.89
C THR A 28 4.34 -0.37 1.69
N GLN A 29 3.05 -0.04 1.69
CA GLN A 29 2.39 0.58 0.54
C GLN A 29 1.85 1.97 0.91
N PHE A 30 2.11 2.96 0.05
CA PHE A 30 1.59 4.33 0.16
C PHE A 30 0.84 4.70 -1.12
N GLY A 31 -0.45 5.06 -1.04
CA GLY A 31 -1.28 5.50 -2.18
C GLY A 31 -0.99 6.95 -2.61
N PHE A 32 -0.95 7.85 -1.63
CA PHE A 32 -0.79 9.32 -1.78
C PHE A 32 -2.08 10.04 -2.10
N THR A 33 -2.33 10.47 -3.33
CA THR A 33 -3.57 11.16 -3.67
C THR A 33 -4.22 10.46 -4.84
N GLY A 34 -5.51 10.17 -4.77
CA GLY A 34 -6.18 9.38 -5.79
C GLY A 34 -7.22 8.50 -5.15
N ASN A 35 -7.93 7.71 -5.96
CA ASN A 35 -8.74 6.62 -5.44
C ASN A 35 -7.98 5.32 -5.68
N ASP A 36 -7.23 4.89 -4.67
CA ASP A 36 -6.24 3.83 -4.84
C ASP A 36 -6.80 2.47 -4.45
N HIS A 37 -6.41 1.43 -5.18
CA HIS A 37 -6.71 0.03 -4.88
C HIS A 37 -5.40 -0.67 -4.51
N LEU A 38 -5.13 -0.82 -3.22
CA LEU A 38 -3.90 -1.46 -2.73
C LEU A 38 -4.24 -2.78 -2.04
N ARG A 39 -3.51 -3.85 -2.39
CA ARG A 39 -3.65 -5.19 -1.78
C ARG A 39 -2.30 -5.68 -1.26
N GLY A 40 -2.23 -6.16 -0.03
CA GLY A 40 -1.02 -6.72 0.60
C GLY A 40 -0.78 -8.18 0.22
N ASN A 41 -1.86 -8.98 0.18
CA ASN A 41 -1.88 -10.43 -0.02
C ASN A 41 -1.44 -11.23 1.21
N GLY A 42 -0.15 -11.44 1.45
CA GLY A 42 0.33 -12.20 2.60
C GLY A 42 1.54 -11.54 3.26
N GLY A 43 1.75 -11.80 4.54
CA GLY A 43 2.77 -11.10 5.32
C GLY A 43 2.14 -10.03 6.21
N ASP A 44 2.96 -9.42 7.06
CA ASP A 44 2.53 -8.37 7.98
C ASP A 44 2.71 -6.98 7.32
N ASP A 45 1.66 -6.47 6.69
CA ASP A 45 1.77 -5.29 5.81
C ASP A 45 1.54 -3.94 6.51
N TRP A 46 2.15 -2.88 5.97
CA TRP A 46 1.88 -1.49 6.35
C TRP A 46 1.30 -0.72 5.18
N MET A 47 0.04 -0.34 5.23
CA MET A 47 -0.67 0.28 4.10
C MET A 47 -1.23 1.65 4.47
N PHE A 48 -0.99 2.64 3.62
CA PHE A 48 -1.42 4.03 3.80
C PHE A 48 -2.12 4.54 2.55
N GLY A 49 -3.45 4.70 2.58
CA GLY A 49 -4.23 5.24 1.46
C GLY A 49 -3.91 6.72 1.23
N ASN A 50 -3.95 7.50 2.31
CA ASN A 50 -3.74 8.96 2.34
C ASN A 50 -4.96 9.76 1.87
N GLN A 51 -4.96 10.39 0.70
CA GLN A 51 -6.03 11.32 0.27
C GLN A 51 -6.83 10.73 -0.88
N GLY A 52 -8.15 10.78 -0.75
CA GLY A 52 -9.10 10.29 -1.75
C GLY A 52 -9.84 9.06 -1.23
N ARG A 53 -10.57 8.36 -2.09
CA ARG A 53 -11.40 7.21 -1.66
C ARG A 53 -10.70 5.91 -2.02
N ASP A 54 -10.02 5.34 -1.03
CA ASP A 54 -9.16 4.19 -1.23
C ASP A 54 -9.84 2.87 -0.87
N ILE A 55 -9.42 1.80 -1.53
CA ILE A 55 -9.73 0.41 -1.19
C ILE A 55 -8.41 -0.27 -0.81
N LEU A 56 -8.23 -0.49 0.48
CA LEU A 56 -7.05 -1.13 1.05
C LEU A 56 -7.40 -2.51 1.60
N THR A 57 -6.71 -3.55 1.14
CA THR A 57 -6.86 -4.92 1.63
C THR A 57 -5.51 -5.44 2.09
N GLY A 58 -5.32 -5.71 3.38
CA GLY A 58 -4.07 -6.29 3.90
C GLY A 58 -3.90 -7.71 3.40
N GLY A 59 -4.59 -8.66 4.00
CA GLY A 59 -4.67 -10.03 3.50
C GLY A 59 -4.41 -11.02 4.63
N VAL A 60 -3.48 -11.94 4.43
CA VAL A 60 -3.06 -12.90 5.46
C VAL A 60 -1.87 -12.35 6.23
N GLY A 61 -2.10 -11.95 7.47
CA GLY A 61 -1.04 -11.49 8.37
C GLY A 61 -1.58 -10.49 9.38
N ALA A 62 -0.68 -9.89 10.14
CA ALA A 62 -0.98 -8.82 11.07
C ALA A 62 -0.76 -7.46 10.41
N ASP A 63 -1.76 -7.03 9.65
CA ASP A 63 -1.67 -5.80 8.83
C ASP A 63 -1.98 -4.53 9.64
N MET A 64 -1.28 -3.45 9.31
CA MET A 64 -1.60 -2.09 9.73
C MET A 64 -2.09 -1.29 8.53
N ILE A 65 -3.37 -0.93 8.55
CA ILE A 65 -4.00 -0.21 7.44
C ILE A 65 -4.50 1.15 7.94
N PHE A 66 -4.00 2.20 7.30
CA PHE A 66 -4.42 3.59 7.52
C PHE A 66 -5.10 4.10 6.26
N GLY A 67 -6.44 4.17 6.27
CA GLY A 67 -7.21 4.70 5.14
C GLY A 67 -6.83 6.13 4.76
N GLY A 68 -6.51 6.96 5.75
CA GLY A 68 -6.16 8.36 5.52
C GLY A 68 -7.37 9.29 5.65
N ARG A 69 -7.35 10.43 4.96
CA ARG A 69 -8.46 11.38 4.92
C ARG A 69 -9.29 11.13 3.66
N ASP A 70 -10.47 10.57 3.88
CA ASP A 70 -11.53 10.56 2.89
C ASP A 70 -12.08 12.00 2.68
N GLU A 71 -12.56 12.30 1.48
CA GLU A 71 -13.39 13.49 1.24
C GLU A 71 -14.85 13.23 1.65
N ASP A 72 -15.10 13.09 2.95
CA ASP A 72 -16.43 12.83 3.53
C ASP A 72 -17.31 14.07 3.78
#